data_AF-A0A2V2YN05-F1
#
_entry.id   AF-A0A2V2YN05-F1
#
_cell.length_a   1.000
_cell.length_b   1.000
_cell.length_c   1.000
_cell.angle_alpha   90.00
_cell.angle_beta   90.00
_cell.angle_gamma   90.00
#
_symmetry.space_group_name_H-M   'P 1'
#
loop_
_entity.id
_entity.type
_entity.pdbx_description
1 polymer ?
#
loop_
_entity_poly.entity_id
_entity_poly.type
_entity_poly.pdbx_seq_one_letter_code
_entity_poly.pdbx_strand_id
1 'polypeptide(L)'
;MFRYENKKSELRDFVQNKADSRKKEIRQSATLIVEAVVKPVVLQVYDDLALLEREAQRLHDRLLEAAEKHKRFNNWSIKSIVRDLDSHVIGVREDLANRQVRLVLMNLFDFQTEVTMPEVEELIPSIALELTEKVKEYRDVTDLRTELTAIIDSSHNGDKAFSRLEELGVDLTGFDKGSDNLPAVIALSVNPCVLNGSCG
;
A
#
# COMPACT_ATOMS: atom_id res chain seq x y z
N MET A 1 27.03 -19.94 -20.78
CA MET A 1 27.15 -18.47 -20.67
C MET A 1 25.90 -17.78 -20.09
N PHE A 2 24.79 -18.48 -19.83
CA PHE A 2 23.50 -17.88 -19.41
C PHE A 2 23.23 -17.78 -17.88
N ARG A 3 24.12 -18.28 -17.01
CA ARG A 3 23.87 -18.30 -15.55
C ARG A 3 24.08 -16.96 -14.84
N TYR A 4 24.91 -16.07 -15.38
CA TYR A 4 25.31 -14.83 -14.69
C TYR A 4 24.30 -13.68 -14.84
N GLU A 5 23.58 -13.60 -15.95
CA GLU A 5 22.49 -12.63 -16.15
C GLU A 5 21.26 -12.98 -15.29
N ASN A 6 20.99 -14.27 -15.09
CA ASN A 6 19.87 -14.72 -14.26
C ASN A 6 20.02 -14.26 -12.81
N LYS A 7 21.23 -14.37 -12.24
CA LYS A 7 21.51 -13.96 -10.85
C LYS A 7 21.37 -12.45 -10.62
N LYS A 8 21.69 -11.59 -11.60
CA LYS A 8 21.43 -10.14 -11.49
C LYS A 8 19.93 -9.84 -11.52
N SER A 9 19.16 -10.60 -12.29
CA SER A 9 17.69 -10.50 -12.28
C SER A 9 17.13 -10.90 -10.93
N GLU A 10 17.53 -12.07 -10.43
CA GLU A 10 17.10 -12.59 -9.12
C GLU A 10 17.43 -11.62 -7.98
N LEU A 11 18.60 -10.96 -8.00
CA LEU A 11 18.98 -9.96 -7.00
C LEU A 11 18.11 -8.70 -7.07
N ARG A 12 17.74 -8.26 -8.28
CA ARG A 12 16.83 -7.12 -8.44
C ARG A 12 15.45 -7.46 -7.90
N ASP A 13 14.93 -8.64 -8.23
CA ASP A 13 13.64 -9.11 -7.74
C ASP A 13 13.64 -9.23 -6.21
N PHE A 14 14.73 -9.74 -5.62
CA PHE A 14 14.89 -9.83 -4.17
C PHE A 14 14.83 -8.44 -3.50
N VAL A 15 15.64 -7.49 -3.98
CA VAL A 15 15.67 -6.11 -3.44
C VAL A 15 14.31 -5.42 -3.62
N GLN A 16 13.68 -5.58 -4.79
CA GLN A 16 12.36 -5.04 -5.08
C GLN A 16 11.31 -5.61 -4.11
N ASN A 17 11.25 -6.93 -3.95
CA ASN A 17 10.28 -7.59 -3.07
C ASN A 17 10.48 -7.20 -1.60
N LYS A 18 11.73 -7.07 -1.13
CA LYS A 18 12.03 -6.64 0.24
C LYS A 18 11.61 -5.19 0.46
N ALA A 19 11.91 -4.30 -0.48
CA ALA A 19 11.49 -2.89 -0.43
C ALA A 19 9.96 -2.76 -0.46
N ASP A 20 9.27 -3.48 -1.34
CA ASP A 20 7.81 -3.44 -1.45
C ASP A 20 7.12 -3.98 -0.19
N SER A 21 7.68 -5.03 0.41
CA SER A 21 7.19 -5.57 1.68
C SER A 21 7.31 -4.55 2.80
N ARG A 22 8.47 -3.89 2.94
CA ARG A 22 8.66 -2.84 3.95
C ARG A 22 7.76 -1.64 3.73
N LYS A 23 7.63 -1.18 2.48
CA LYS A 23 6.73 -0.08 2.10
C LYS A 23 5.26 -0.41 2.42
N LYS A 24 4.85 -1.67 2.22
CA LYS A 24 3.52 -2.14 2.57
C LYS A 24 3.27 -2.10 4.08
N GLU A 25 4.22 -2.54 4.91
CA GLU A 25 4.13 -2.47 6.37
C GLU A 25 3.98 -1.02 6.86
N ILE A 26 4.83 -0.12 6.34
CA ILE A 26 4.78 1.31 6.67
C ILE A 26 3.40 1.87 6.32
N ARG A 27 2.91 1.60 5.10
CA ARG A 27 1.59 2.04 4.64
C ARG A 27 0.45 1.48 5.47
N GLN A 28 0.47 0.20 5.84
CA GLN A 28 -0.57 -0.40 6.68
C GLN A 28 -0.63 0.30 8.05
N SER A 29 0.53 0.57 8.65
CA SER A 29 0.57 1.29 9.93
C SER A 29 0.06 2.73 9.82
N ALA A 30 0.38 3.43 8.73
CA ALA A 30 -0.11 4.78 8.46
C ALA A 30 -1.61 4.81 8.14
N THR A 31 -2.12 3.77 7.46
CA THR A 31 -3.54 3.66 7.10
C THR A 31 -4.41 3.74 8.35
N LEU A 32 -4.07 3.00 9.42
CA LEU A 32 -4.83 3.01 10.67
C LEU A 32 -4.93 4.41 11.30
N ILE A 33 -3.85 5.19 11.24
CA ILE A 33 -3.79 6.56 11.76
C ILE A 33 -4.67 7.48 10.90
N VAL A 34 -4.52 7.41 9.57
CA VAL A 34 -5.32 8.21 8.64
C VAL A 34 -6.80 7.87 8.77
N GLU A 35 -7.17 6.59 8.86
CA GLU A 35 -8.55 6.14 9.02
C GLU A 35 -9.19 6.69 10.29
N ALA A 36 -8.47 6.65 11.41
CA ALA A 36 -8.98 7.13 12.70
C ALA A 36 -9.32 8.63 12.69
N VAL A 37 -8.63 9.41 11.87
CA VAL A 37 -8.83 10.87 11.76
C VAL A 37 -9.82 11.22 10.65
N VAL A 38 -9.69 10.59 9.47
CA VAL A 38 -10.45 10.94 8.27
C VAL A 38 -11.86 10.36 8.30
N LYS A 39 -12.04 9.08 8.67
CA LYS A 39 -13.36 8.43 8.58
C LYS A 39 -14.44 9.17 9.37
N PRO A 40 -14.22 9.59 10.64
CA PRO A 40 -15.25 10.30 11.40
C PRO A 40 -15.74 11.58 10.71
N VAL A 41 -14.81 12.35 10.12
CA VAL A 41 -15.12 13.60 9.42
C VAL A 41 -15.95 13.32 8.15
N VAL A 42 -15.52 12.36 7.33
CA VAL A 42 -16.27 12.00 6.11
C VAL A 42 -17.66 11.49 6.44
N LEU A 43 -17.78 10.61 7.43
CA LEU A 43 -19.07 10.08 7.87
C LEU A 43 -19.99 11.20 8.39
N GLN A 44 -19.45 12.19 9.10
CA GLN A 44 -20.21 13.34 9.57
C GLN A 44 -20.69 14.24 8.42
N VAL A 45 -19.84 14.51 7.43
CA VAL A 45 -20.21 15.34 6.26
C VAL A 45 -21.33 14.68 5.46
N TYR A 46 -21.29 13.36 5.30
CA TYR A 46 -22.30 12.58 4.59
C TYR A 46 -23.31 11.89 5.52
N ASP A 47 -23.65 12.51 6.66
CA ASP A 47 -24.60 11.91 7.61
C ASP A 47 -26.03 11.84 7.06
N ASP A 48 -26.38 12.72 6.13
CA ASP A 48 -27.64 12.69 5.40
C ASP A 48 -27.83 11.40 4.58
N LEU A 49 -26.73 10.77 4.14
CA LEU A 49 -26.76 9.47 3.45
C LEU A 49 -27.04 8.29 4.39
N ALA A 50 -26.94 8.46 5.72
CA ALA A 50 -27.16 7.37 6.67
C ALA A 50 -28.57 6.78 6.58
N LEU A 51 -29.57 7.65 6.34
CA LEU A 51 -30.96 7.21 6.16
C LEU A 51 -31.12 6.44 4.84
N LEU A 52 -30.47 6.91 3.78
CA LEU A 52 -30.48 6.25 2.47
C LEU A 52 -29.90 4.84 2.56
N GLU A 53 -28.74 4.66 3.18
CA GLU A 53 -28.11 3.35 3.39
C GLU A 53 -29.02 2.40 4.17
N ARG A 54 -29.66 2.90 5.23
CA ARG A 54 -30.55 2.09 6.07
C ARG A 54 -31.79 1.62 5.32
N GLU A 55 -32.43 2.51 4.56
CA GLU A 55 -33.60 2.14 3.76
C GLU A 55 -33.21 1.24 2.57
N ALA A 56 -32.02 1.43 1.99
CA ALA A 56 -31.47 0.54 0.96
C ALA A 56 -31.22 -0.87 1.50
N GLN A 57 -30.60 -1.00 2.68
CA GLN A 57 -30.41 -2.28 3.36
C GLN A 57 -31.74 -2.96 3.64
N ARG A 58 -32.73 -2.20 4.15
CA ARG A 58 -34.07 -2.74 4.41
C ARG A 58 -34.76 -3.24 3.14
N LEU A 59 -34.63 -2.51 2.04
CA LEU A 59 -35.16 -2.92 0.75
C LEU A 59 -34.45 -4.18 0.24
N HIS A 60 -33.12 -4.21 0.32
CA HIS A 60 -32.29 -5.35 -0.03
C HIS A 60 -32.76 -6.62 0.68
N ASP A 61 -32.88 -6.58 2.02
CA ASP A 61 -33.27 -7.74 2.83
C ASP A 61 -34.68 -8.22 2.50
N ARG A 62 -35.61 -7.29 2.27
CA ARG A 62 -37.00 -7.62 1.88
C ARG A 62 -37.09 -8.24 0.49
N LEU A 63 -36.26 -7.81 -0.45
CA LEU A 63 -36.22 -8.38 -1.79
C LEU A 63 -35.64 -9.80 -1.77
N LEU A 64 -34.62 -10.05 -0.95
CA LEU A 64 -34.10 -11.39 -0.71
C LEU A 64 -35.17 -12.31 -0.10
N GLU A 65 -35.83 -11.86 0.97
CA GLU A 65 -36.91 -12.61 1.62
C GLU A 65 -38.07 -12.92 0.65
N ALA A 66 -38.45 -11.94 -0.19
CA ALA A 66 -39.49 -12.14 -1.20
C ALA A 66 -39.07 -13.15 -2.28
N ALA A 67 -37.80 -13.11 -2.71
CA ALA A 67 -37.26 -14.05 -3.69
C ALA A 67 -37.19 -15.49 -3.15
N GLU A 68 -36.91 -15.66 -1.85
CA GLU A 68 -36.92 -16.96 -1.18
C GLU A 68 -38.34 -17.52 -1.03
N LYS A 69 -39.29 -16.69 -0.59
CA LYS A 69 -40.67 -17.13 -0.30
C LYS A 69 -41.52 -17.32 -1.55
N HIS A 70 -41.25 -16.58 -2.62
CA HIS A 70 -42.10 -16.57 -3.81
C HIS A 70 -41.28 -16.73 -5.08
N LYS A 71 -41.45 -17.86 -5.77
CA LYS A 71 -40.75 -18.18 -7.02
C LYS A 71 -40.83 -17.09 -8.10
N ARG A 72 -41.93 -16.33 -8.16
CA ARG A 72 -42.10 -15.22 -9.11
C ARG A 72 -41.07 -14.10 -8.91
N PHE A 73 -40.60 -13.89 -7.68
CA PHE A 73 -39.57 -12.89 -7.35
C PHE A 73 -38.14 -13.45 -7.40
N ASN A 74 -37.96 -14.77 -7.53
CA ASN A 74 -36.64 -15.37 -7.82
C ASN A 74 -36.31 -15.27 -9.32
N ASN A 75 -36.14 -14.04 -9.80
CA ASN A 75 -35.81 -13.75 -11.18
C ASN A 75 -34.62 -12.80 -11.28
N TRP A 76 -34.10 -12.63 -12.50
CA TRP A 76 -32.91 -11.82 -12.75
C TRP A 76 -33.12 -10.33 -12.41
N SER A 77 -34.32 -9.78 -12.63
CA SER A 77 -34.61 -8.38 -12.33
C SER A 77 -34.47 -8.08 -10.83
N ILE A 78 -35.03 -8.94 -9.95
CA ILE A 78 -34.90 -8.76 -8.50
C ILE A 78 -33.45 -8.94 -8.06
N LYS A 79 -32.74 -9.95 -8.59
CA LYS A 79 -31.31 -10.16 -8.30
C LYS A 79 -30.45 -8.99 -8.72
N SER A 80 -30.75 -8.36 -9.86
CA SER A 80 -30.05 -7.15 -10.32
C SER A 80 -30.25 -6.01 -9.33
N ILE A 81 -31.50 -5.74 -8.91
CA ILE A 81 -31.79 -4.66 -7.95
C ILE A 81 -31.05 -4.90 -6.62
N VAL A 82 -31.11 -6.12 -6.09
CA VAL A 82 -30.38 -6.50 -4.86
C VAL A 82 -28.88 -6.22 -5.01
N ARG A 83 -28.28 -6.68 -6.12
CA ARG A 83 -26.86 -6.46 -6.40
C ARG A 83 -26.54 -4.96 -6.52
N ASP A 84 -27.39 -4.19 -7.19
CA ASP A 84 -27.15 -2.76 -7.41
C ASP A 84 -27.26 -1.97 -6.09
N LEU A 85 -28.19 -2.34 -5.19
CA LEU A 85 -28.26 -1.80 -3.83
C LEU A 85 -26.98 -2.10 -3.04
N ASP A 86 -26.54 -3.36 -3.07
CA ASP A 86 -25.34 -3.84 -2.39
C ASP A 86 -24.05 -3.18 -2.90
N SER A 87 -23.97 -2.94 -4.21
CA SER A 87 -22.73 -2.46 -4.85
C SER A 87 -22.58 -0.93 -4.85
N HIS A 88 -23.68 -0.18 -4.70
CA HIS A 88 -23.68 1.25 -4.98
C HIS A 88 -24.33 2.12 -3.92
N VAL A 89 -25.20 1.54 -3.08
CA VAL A 89 -25.99 2.32 -2.11
C VAL A 89 -25.65 1.93 -0.69
N ILE A 90 -25.63 0.63 -0.40
CA ILE A 90 -25.25 0.11 0.90
C ILE A 90 -23.74 0.34 1.07
N GLY A 91 -23.36 1.04 2.15
CA GLY A 91 -21.95 1.32 2.45
C GLY A 91 -21.34 2.48 1.67
N VAL A 92 -22.13 3.27 0.94
CA VAL A 92 -21.63 4.42 0.17
C VAL A 92 -20.82 5.41 1.02
N ARG A 93 -21.19 5.63 2.28
CA ARG A 93 -20.46 6.53 3.20
C ARG A 93 -19.09 5.96 3.54
N GLU A 94 -19.02 4.65 3.77
CA GLU A 94 -17.76 3.96 4.07
C GLU A 94 -16.85 3.94 2.83
N ASP A 95 -17.41 3.75 1.63
CA ASP A 95 -16.67 3.84 0.38
C ASP A 95 -16.10 5.25 0.13
N LEU A 96 -16.89 6.28 0.40
CA LEU A 96 -16.43 7.67 0.35
C LEU A 96 -15.30 7.92 1.36
N ALA A 97 -15.44 7.41 2.58
CA ALA A 97 -14.42 7.54 3.62
C ALA A 97 -13.12 6.82 3.24
N ASN A 98 -13.21 5.57 2.78
CA ASN A 98 -12.07 4.78 2.31
C ASN A 98 -11.39 5.42 1.09
N ARG A 99 -12.17 6.04 0.19
CA ARG A 99 -11.62 6.82 -0.92
C ARG A 99 -10.79 7.99 -0.40
N GLN A 100 -11.30 8.79 0.53
CA GLN A 100 -10.56 9.93 1.08
C GLN A 100 -9.28 9.49 1.80
N VAL A 101 -9.35 8.43 2.62
CA VAL A 101 -8.17 7.82 3.27
C VAL A 101 -7.11 7.45 2.23
N ARG A 102 -7.51 6.81 1.14
CA ARG A 102 -6.61 6.44 0.05
C ARG A 102 -5.95 7.67 -0.59
N LEU A 103 -6.71 8.73 -0.87
CA LEU A 103 -6.17 9.96 -1.46
C LEU A 103 -5.18 10.65 -0.53
N VAL A 104 -5.48 10.73 0.77
CA VAL A 104 -4.53 11.26 1.78
C VAL A 104 -3.23 10.46 1.80
N LEU A 105 -3.31 9.12 1.83
CA LEU A 105 -2.12 8.27 1.78
C LEU A 105 -1.31 8.47 0.49
N MET A 106 -1.96 8.62 -0.66
CA MET A 106 -1.31 8.91 -1.94
C MET A 106 -0.57 10.26 -1.90
N ASN A 107 -1.21 11.30 -1.35
CA ASN A 107 -0.60 12.62 -1.22
C ASN A 107 0.61 12.62 -0.27
N LEU A 108 0.56 11.85 0.82
CA LEU A 108 1.64 11.79 1.80
C LEU A 108 2.84 10.96 1.31
N PHE A 109 2.60 9.81 0.68
CA PHE A 109 3.65 8.84 0.35
C PHE A 109 4.15 8.92 -1.08
N ASP A 110 3.31 9.26 -2.06
CA ASP A 110 3.65 9.18 -3.48
C ASP A 110 3.80 10.55 -4.15
N PHE A 111 3.78 11.65 -3.37
CA PHE A 111 3.85 13.03 -3.86
C PHE A 111 2.82 13.36 -4.96
N GLN A 112 1.68 12.68 -4.91
CA GLN A 112 0.58 12.96 -5.83
C GLN A 112 -0.20 14.16 -5.30
N THR A 113 -0.76 14.96 -6.20
CA THR A 113 -1.61 16.12 -5.86
C THR A 113 -3.05 15.74 -6.09
N GLU A 114 -3.49 14.65 -5.46
CA GLU A 114 -4.86 14.21 -5.54
C GLU A 114 -5.76 15.17 -4.77
N VAL A 115 -6.93 15.47 -5.34
CA VAL A 115 -7.89 16.39 -4.71
C VAL A 115 -8.69 15.62 -3.66
N THR A 116 -8.47 15.99 -2.40
CA THR A 116 -9.31 15.55 -1.27
C THR A 116 -10.51 16.48 -1.09
N MET A 117 -11.49 16.06 -0.30
CA MET A 117 -12.56 16.98 0.10
C MET A 117 -12.03 18.07 1.05
N PRO A 118 -12.62 19.28 1.07
CA PRO A 118 -12.12 20.41 1.86
C PRO A 118 -11.92 20.09 3.35
N GLU A 119 -12.90 19.43 3.97
CA GLU A 119 -12.86 19.08 5.40
C GLU A 119 -11.75 18.07 5.71
N VAL A 120 -11.34 17.25 4.74
CA VAL A 120 -10.21 16.32 4.87
C VAL A 120 -8.89 17.03 4.59
N GLU A 121 -8.87 17.98 3.66
CA GLU A 121 -7.70 18.78 3.32
C GLU A 121 -7.17 19.56 4.53
N GLU A 122 -8.09 20.08 5.37
CA GLU A 122 -7.75 20.74 6.63
C GLU A 122 -7.04 19.82 7.64
N LEU A 123 -7.23 18.51 7.56
CA LEU A 123 -6.60 17.53 8.44
C LEU A 123 -5.19 17.14 7.99
N ILE A 124 -4.87 17.32 6.70
CA ILE A 124 -3.61 16.85 6.10
C ILE A 124 -2.38 17.39 6.83
N PRO A 125 -2.27 18.70 7.19
CA PRO A 125 -1.10 19.19 7.90
C PRO A 125 -0.83 18.49 9.24
N SER A 126 -1.90 18.20 10.00
CA SER A 126 -1.78 17.48 11.27
C SER A 126 -1.37 16.02 11.06
N ILE A 127 -2.00 15.35 10.10
CA ILE A 127 -1.68 13.96 9.74
C ILE A 127 -0.23 13.86 9.22
N ALA A 128 0.21 14.82 8.41
CA ALA A 128 1.57 14.87 7.88
C ALA A 128 2.61 15.03 9.00
N LEU A 129 2.31 15.85 10.01
CA LEU A 129 3.17 16.00 11.19
C LEU A 129 3.26 14.68 11.98
N GLU A 130 2.13 14.03 12.24
CA GLU A 130 2.09 12.76 12.97
C GLU A 130 2.81 11.63 12.21
N LEU A 131 2.70 11.61 10.88
CA LEU A 131 3.30 10.58 10.03
C LEU A 131 4.69 10.96 9.49
N THR A 132 5.31 12.04 9.99
CA THR A 132 6.59 12.57 9.44
C THR A 132 7.66 11.48 9.35
N GLU A 133 7.90 10.73 10.44
CA GLU A 133 8.92 9.68 10.44
C GLU A 133 8.57 8.52 9.50
N LYS A 134 7.28 8.17 9.37
CA LYS A 134 6.84 7.10 8.45
C LYS A 134 6.97 7.50 6.99
N VAL A 135 6.63 8.75 6.66
CA VAL A 135 6.79 9.32 5.32
C VAL A 135 8.27 9.37 4.96
N LYS A 136 9.12 9.80 5.90
CA LYS A 136 10.56 9.78 5.73
C LYS A 136 11.07 8.36 5.50
N GLU A 137 10.71 7.40 6.36
CA GLU A 137 11.12 6.01 6.23
C GLU A 137 10.70 5.41 4.87
N TYR A 138 9.49 5.70 4.39
CA TYR A 138 9.01 5.24 3.10
C TYR A 138 9.83 5.81 1.92
N ARG A 139 10.26 7.07 2.02
CA ARG A 139 11.15 7.70 1.03
C ARG A 139 12.54 7.07 1.10
N ASP A 140 13.07 6.90 2.31
CA ASP A 140 14.36 6.24 2.56
C ASP A 140 14.39 4.83 1.95
N VAL A 141 13.32 4.03 2.09
CA VAL A 141 13.19 2.71 1.42
C VAL A 141 13.18 2.84 -0.11
N THR A 142 12.51 3.86 -0.64
CA THR A 142 12.43 4.09 -2.10
C THR A 142 13.77 4.48 -2.70
N ASP A 143 14.50 5.35 -2.02
CA ASP A 143 15.84 5.80 -2.41
C ASP A 143 16.83 4.65 -2.30
N LEU A 144 16.84 3.94 -1.17
CA LEU A 144 17.70 2.78 -0.95
C LEU A 144 17.47 1.69 -2.00
N ARG A 145 16.22 1.36 -2.33
CA ARG A 145 15.91 0.42 -3.43
C ARG A 145 16.55 0.87 -4.76
N THR A 146 16.46 2.16 -5.05
CA THR A 146 17.01 2.73 -6.30
C THR A 146 18.54 2.62 -6.30
N GLU A 147 19.19 2.94 -5.18
CA GLU A 147 20.65 2.82 -5.01
C GLU A 147 21.13 1.38 -5.15
N LEU A 148 20.49 0.44 -4.45
CA LEU A 148 20.83 -0.99 -4.53
C LEU A 148 20.63 -1.55 -5.94
N THR A 149 19.58 -1.13 -6.64
CA THR A 149 19.36 -1.53 -8.04
C THR A 149 20.47 -0.99 -8.94
N ALA A 150 20.88 0.27 -8.77
CA ALA A 150 21.99 0.85 -9.53
C ALA A 150 23.34 0.14 -9.24
N ILE A 151 23.56 -0.32 -8.00
CA ILE A 151 24.74 -1.12 -7.63
C ILE A 151 24.71 -2.48 -8.32
N ILE A 152 23.56 -3.15 -8.37
CA ILE A 152 23.41 -4.41 -9.10
C ILE A 152 23.70 -4.16 -10.59
N ASP A 153 23.09 -3.15 -11.20
CA ASP A 153 23.22 -2.86 -12.62
C ASP A 153 24.66 -2.52 -13.02
N SER A 154 25.35 -1.69 -12.24
CA SER A 154 26.75 -1.30 -12.46
C SER A 154 27.78 -2.40 -12.20
N SER A 155 27.39 -3.49 -11.50
CA SER A 155 28.28 -4.61 -11.23
C SER A 155 28.56 -5.46 -12.48
N HIS A 156 29.76 -6.01 -12.61
CA HIS A 156 30.15 -6.78 -13.80
C HIS A 156 29.37 -8.10 -13.95
N ASN A 157 28.99 -8.75 -12.85
CA ASN A 157 28.17 -9.96 -12.83
C ASN A 157 27.38 -10.08 -11.52
N GLY A 158 26.48 -11.07 -11.42
CA GLY A 158 25.64 -11.29 -10.24
C GLY A 158 26.39 -11.64 -8.96
N ASP A 159 27.55 -12.29 -9.04
CA ASP A 159 28.35 -12.65 -7.86
C ASP A 159 29.01 -11.42 -7.22
N LYS A 160 29.51 -10.51 -8.06
CA LYS A 160 30.03 -9.21 -7.60
C LYS A 160 28.93 -8.33 -7.05
N ALA A 161 27.74 -8.34 -7.67
CA ALA A 161 26.58 -7.61 -7.14
C ALA A 161 26.19 -8.15 -5.75
N PHE A 162 26.08 -9.48 -5.61
CA PHE A 162 25.77 -10.14 -4.33
C PHE A 162 26.75 -9.74 -3.23
N SER A 163 28.06 -9.92 -3.49
CA SER A 163 29.11 -9.60 -2.51
C SER A 163 29.05 -8.13 -2.10
N ARG A 164 28.77 -7.24 -3.05
CA ARG A 164 28.66 -5.79 -2.79
C ARG A 164 27.44 -5.42 -1.97
N LEU A 165 26.30 -6.09 -2.15
CA LEU A 165 25.12 -5.89 -1.31
C LEU A 165 25.35 -6.41 0.13
N GLU A 166 26.03 -7.55 0.27
CA GLU A 166 26.41 -8.11 1.58
C GLU A 166 27.38 -7.16 2.33
N GLU A 167 28.37 -6.60 1.64
CA GLU A 167 29.28 -5.57 2.20
C GLU A 167 28.55 -4.33 2.70
N LEU A 168 27.45 -3.96 2.04
CA LEU A 168 26.62 -2.82 2.43
C LEU A 168 25.78 -3.13 3.67
N GLY A 169 25.68 -4.39 4.10
CA GLY A 169 24.84 -4.79 5.24
C GLY A 169 23.37 -5.02 4.86
N VAL A 170 23.09 -5.20 3.56
CA VAL A 170 21.78 -5.68 3.13
C VAL A 170 21.64 -7.13 3.61
N ASP A 171 20.59 -7.41 4.37
CA ASP A 171 20.30 -8.78 4.78
C ASP A 171 19.76 -9.57 3.57
N LEU A 172 20.59 -10.47 3.06
CA LEU A 172 20.31 -11.35 1.92
C LEU A 172 19.85 -12.76 2.35
N THR A 173 19.42 -12.92 3.62
CA THR A 173 18.93 -14.22 4.12
C THR A 173 17.78 -14.70 3.24
N GLY A 174 17.94 -15.89 2.64
CA GLY A 174 16.99 -16.47 1.68
C GLY A 174 17.41 -16.40 0.20
N PHE A 175 18.57 -15.82 -0.12
CA PHE A 175 19.17 -15.84 -1.47
C PHE A 175 20.26 -16.91 -1.59
N ASP A 176 20.20 -17.79 -2.61
CA ASP A 176 21.10 -18.94 -2.74
C ASP A 176 22.54 -18.51 -3.10
N LYS A 177 23.50 -18.81 -2.22
CA LYS A 177 24.90 -18.37 -2.32
C LYS A 177 25.64 -19.08 -3.46
N GLY A 178 26.34 -18.30 -4.27
CA GLY A 178 27.32 -18.79 -5.25
C GLY A 178 28.60 -17.95 -5.18
N SER A 179 29.56 -18.45 -4.39
CA SER A 179 31.00 -18.12 -4.25
C SER A 179 31.46 -16.68 -3.95
N ASP A 180 32.48 -16.61 -3.09
CA ASP A 180 33.13 -15.42 -2.53
C ASP A 180 34.15 -14.76 -3.47
N ASN A 181 34.08 -13.43 -3.62
CA ASN A 181 35.23 -12.54 -3.86
C ASN A 181 34.82 -11.06 -3.69
N LEU A 182 35.47 -10.36 -2.75
CA LEU A 182 35.13 -9.01 -2.26
C LEU A 182 35.81 -7.86 -3.05
N PRO A 183 35.08 -6.79 -3.45
CA PRO A 183 35.69 -5.50 -3.77
C PRO A 183 34.99 -4.26 -3.15
N ALA A 184 35.80 -3.43 -2.46
CA ALA A 184 35.67 -2.00 -2.10
C ALA A 184 34.27 -1.36 -1.83
N VAL A 185 34.12 -0.93 -0.57
CA VAL A 185 33.03 -0.18 0.06
C VAL A 185 32.59 1.08 -0.72
N ILE A 186 31.30 1.15 -1.08
CA ILE A 186 30.62 2.38 -1.53
C ILE A 186 29.77 2.88 -0.36
N ALA A 187 29.77 4.19 -0.09
CA ALA A 187 28.85 4.77 0.88
C ALA A 187 27.43 4.89 0.28
N LEU A 188 26.44 4.28 0.93
CA LEU A 188 25.02 4.49 0.63
C LEU A 188 24.53 5.79 1.28
N SER A 189 23.52 6.45 0.70
CA SER A 189 22.94 7.65 1.30
C SER A 189 22.01 7.33 2.49
N VAL A 190 21.50 6.10 2.55
CA VAL A 190 20.59 5.59 3.57
C VAL A 190 21.14 4.29 4.16
N ASN A 191 20.99 4.12 5.49
CA ASN A 191 21.44 2.91 6.16
C ASN A 191 20.57 1.69 5.78
N PRO A 192 21.14 0.57 5.30
CA PRO A 192 20.37 -0.61 4.92
C PRO A 192 19.59 -1.28 6.05
N CYS A 193 19.82 -0.93 7.32
CA CYS A 193 18.93 -1.35 8.42
C CYS A 193 17.47 -0.93 8.20
N VAL A 194 17.21 0.10 7.38
CA VAL A 194 15.86 0.59 7.07
C VAL A 194 15.07 -0.46 6.29
N LEU A 195 15.72 -1.20 5.39
CA LEU A 195 15.11 -2.35 4.70
C LEU A 195 14.83 -3.53 5.63
N ASN A 196 15.57 -3.62 6.74
CA ASN A 196 15.48 -4.73 7.69
C ASN A 196 14.56 -4.41 8.87
N GLY A 197 14.01 -3.19 8.97
CA GLY A 197 13.15 -2.76 10.07
C GLY A 197 13.84 -2.74 11.44
N SER A 198 15.17 -2.70 11.48
CA SER A 198 15.99 -2.88 12.70
C SER A 198 16.93 -1.71 12.98
N CYS A 199 16.66 -0.53 12.40
CA CYS A 199 17.32 0.70 12.82
C CYS A 199 16.80 1.12 14.20
N GLY A 200 17.54 0.78 15.25
CA GLY A 200 17.40 1.34 16.59
C GLY A 200 18.56 2.28 16.90
#